data_AF-S7NB59-F1
#
_entry.id   AF-S7NB59-F1
#
_cell.length_a   1.000
_cell.length_b   1.000
_cell.length_c   1.000
_cell.angle_alpha   90.00
_cell.angle_beta   90.00
_cell.angle_gamma   90.00
#
_symmetry.space_group_name_H-M   'P 1'
#
loop_
_entity.id
_entity.type
_entity.pdbx_description
1 polymer ?
#
loop_
_entity_poly.entity_id
_entity_poly.type
_entity_poly.pdbx_seq_one_letter_code
_entity_poly.pdbx_strand_id
1 'polypeptide(L)'
;MPVPQGPFMQEGNPAEAGVSSSLPALPDGRDCILEPLSLPEGAGRSGTPEGSPSVPCIFCEEHFPTAQQDPLLKHMIIEHKLVIADVRLVADFRRYILYWRRRFREQPITDFCSVIRINSTAPLEEQDSYFLLCDVLPEDRVLREELQAQRLKGILEQQQRERNDNNFHGICMFCDEEFLGNRSVLLNHMAREHAFNIGLPDNIVNCGEFLRTLQRKLDNLQCLYCERTFRDRSLLKDHMRKKQHRRINPRNREYDQFYVINYLELGKSWEEVQSEDDRELLEQQEEDWSDWEECPVSAVCLFCEKQAETTEQLCTHMEEAHGFDLLRTKAELGLNFYEQVKLVNFIRRQVHQGRCYGCCTRFPSRADLGAHLAEAKHAALLPDRRTWDQPEYYFPTYENDSLLCTLSDSEGDLSAPGQSRGVTVISEDTSQLQALRQSSVLNQLLPRGWEG
;
A
#
# COMPACT_ATOMS: atom_id res chain seq x y z
N MET A 1 4.52 49.10 -64.21
CA MET A 1 3.15 48.86 -64.74
C MET A 1 2.71 47.47 -64.22
N PRO A 2 1.50 47.30 -63.66
CA PRO A 2 1.26 47.58 -62.23
C PRO A 2 0.40 46.53 -61.44
N VAL A 3 0.26 46.79 -60.12
CA VAL A 3 -0.82 46.46 -59.11
C VAL A 3 -1.12 45.02 -58.60
N PRO A 4 -1.86 44.81 -57.46
CA PRO A 4 -1.91 45.36 -56.05
C PRO A 4 -1.81 44.27 -54.92
N GLN A 5 -1.43 44.55 -53.64
CA GLN A 5 -2.14 44.97 -52.37
C GLN A 5 -3.17 43.96 -51.76
N GLY A 6 -3.38 43.72 -50.44
CA GLY A 6 -3.06 44.36 -49.14
C GLY A 6 -3.67 43.56 -47.91
N PRO A 7 -4.02 44.16 -46.72
CA PRO A 7 -3.35 43.98 -45.38
C PRO A 7 -4.27 43.77 -44.11
N PHE A 8 -3.72 43.68 -42.85
CA PHE A 8 -4.04 44.46 -41.58
C PHE A 8 -3.63 43.87 -40.19
N MET A 9 -3.41 44.74 -39.16
CA MET A 9 -3.10 44.48 -37.72
C MET A 9 -3.64 45.61 -36.75
N GLN A 10 -4.01 45.22 -35.50
CA GLN A 10 -3.91 45.84 -34.11
C GLN A 10 -4.71 47.04 -33.48
N GLU A 11 -5.10 46.81 -32.18
CA GLU A 11 -5.19 47.62 -30.92
C GLU A 11 -6.36 48.58 -30.48
N GLY A 12 -6.86 48.42 -29.21
CA GLY A 12 -6.94 49.50 -28.17
C GLY A 12 -8.26 49.98 -27.46
N ASN A 13 -8.54 49.52 -26.22
CA ASN A 13 -8.96 50.26 -24.97
C ASN A 13 -10.45 50.73 -24.65
N PRO A 14 -10.82 51.25 -23.41
CA PRO A 14 -11.73 50.61 -22.42
C PRO A 14 -12.92 51.48 -21.88
N ALA A 15 -13.81 50.95 -21.00
CA ALA A 15 -14.73 51.74 -20.14
C ALA A 15 -15.35 50.95 -18.95
N GLU A 16 -15.38 51.55 -17.75
CA GLU A 16 -16.15 51.13 -16.56
C GLU A 16 -17.51 51.86 -16.47
N ALA A 17 -18.55 51.18 -15.97
CA ALA A 17 -19.71 51.78 -15.28
C ALA A 17 -20.46 50.69 -14.47
N GLY A 18 -20.69 50.93 -13.18
CA GLY A 18 -21.54 50.09 -12.31
C GLY A 18 -22.99 50.55 -12.27
N VAL A 19 -23.88 49.71 -11.72
CA VAL A 19 -24.87 50.00 -10.63
C VAL A 19 -26.03 48.97 -10.58
N SER A 20 -26.09 48.28 -9.42
CA SER A 20 -27.23 47.82 -8.60
C SER A 20 -28.26 46.73 -9.00
N SER A 21 -28.35 45.77 -8.07
CA SER A 21 -29.54 45.21 -7.36
C SER A 21 -30.31 44.03 -7.95
N SER A 22 -30.26 42.88 -7.24
CA SER A 22 -31.40 42.27 -6.50
C SER A 22 -31.07 40.82 -6.05
N LEU A 23 -31.13 40.55 -4.75
CA LEU A 23 -31.15 39.20 -4.15
C LEU A 23 -32.54 38.55 -4.28
N PRO A 24 -32.65 37.22 -4.16
CA PRO A 24 -33.38 36.69 -3.01
C PRO A 24 -32.73 35.47 -2.33
N ALA A 25 -33.32 35.14 -1.19
CA ALA A 25 -32.83 34.35 -0.06
C ALA A 25 -32.87 32.82 -0.21
N LEU A 26 -32.09 32.19 0.67
CA LEU A 26 -32.05 30.76 1.05
C LEU A 26 -33.39 30.20 1.54
N PRO A 27 -33.50 28.85 1.59
CA PRO A 27 -33.95 28.17 2.79
C PRO A 27 -32.91 27.18 3.34
N ASP A 28 -33.05 26.94 4.64
CA ASP A 28 -32.10 26.44 5.62
C ASP A 28 -32.32 24.94 5.97
N GLY A 29 -31.28 24.30 6.52
CA GLY A 29 -31.43 23.21 7.49
C GLY A 29 -30.91 21.81 7.10
N ARG A 30 -29.65 21.52 7.48
CA ARG A 30 -29.19 20.25 8.10
C ARG A 30 -27.72 20.35 8.59
N ASP A 31 -27.60 20.53 9.91
CA ASP A 31 -26.61 20.00 10.85
C ASP A 31 -25.12 19.86 10.46
N CYS A 32 -24.39 20.90 10.87
CA CYS A 32 -23.04 20.97 11.43
C CYS A 32 -22.10 19.73 11.41
N ILE A 33 -21.04 19.83 10.62
CA ILE A 33 -19.66 19.53 11.07
C ILE A 33 -18.85 20.80 10.81
N LEU A 34 -18.47 21.51 11.88
CA LEU A 34 -17.64 22.71 11.78
C LEU A 34 -16.19 22.29 11.51
N GLU A 35 -15.61 22.81 10.41
CA GLU A 35 -14.17 22.75 10.17
C GLU A 35 -13.40 23.45 11.30
N PRO A 36 -12.28 22.88 11.77
CA PRO A 36 -11.43 23.53 12.77
C PRO A 36 -10.88 24.86 12.25
N LEU A 37 -11.23 25.94 12.96
CA LEU A 37 -10.70 27.29 12.71
C LEU A 37 -9.19 27.32 12.96
N SER A 38 -8.44 27.74 11.94
CA SER A 38 -7.02 28.04 12.05
C SER A 38 -6.80 29.44 12.63
N LEU A 39 -5.85 29.57 13.55
CA LEU A 39 -5.49 30.84 14.20
C LEU A 39 -4.89 31.83 13.19
N PRO A 40 -5.11 33.15 13.35
CA PRO A 40 -4.72 34.15 12.37
C PRO A 40 -3.20 34.26 12.23
N GLU A 41 -2.69 33.91 11.04
CA GLU A 41 -1.33 34.22 10.61
C GLU A 41 -1.20 35.73 10.39
N GLY A 42 -0.37 36.37 11.22
CA GLY A 42 0.02 37.75 11.02
C GLY A 42 0.80 37.90 9.71
N ALA A 43 0.23 38.65 8.77
CA ALA A 43 0.91 39.07 7.56
C ALA A 43 2.17 39.90 7.92
N GLY A 44 3.34 39.37 7.59
CA GLY A 44 4.63 40.03 7.78
C GLY A 44 5.67 39.47 6.82
N ARG A 45 5.62 39.95 5.57
CA ARG A 45 6.62 39.75 4.51
C ARG A 45 8.06 39.82 5.03
N SER A 46 8.90 38.86 4.65
CA SER A 46 10.14 39.14 3.89
C SER A 46 10.74 37.83 3.39
N GLY A 47 11.26 37.84 2.16
CA GLY A 47 11.78 36.67 1.48
C GLY A 47 12.85 35.95 2.29
N THR A 48 12.95 34.64 2.08
CA THR A 48 14.10 33.83 2.45
C THR A 48 15.38 34.54 2.04
N PRO A 49 16.22 35.01 2.98
CA PRO A 49 17.63 35.18 2.68
C PRO A 49 18.18 33.76 2.61
N GLU A 50 18.87 33.43 1.51
CA GLU A 50 19.77 32.27 1.48
C GLU A 50 20.51 32.18 2.82
N GLY A 51 20.33 31.06 3.50
CA GLY A 51 20.71 30.92 4.88
C GLY A 51 22.19 31.23 5.07
N SER A 52 22.50 32.23 5.90
CA SER A 52 23.86 32.48 6.36
C SER A 52 24.52 31.16 6.78
N PRO A 53 25.72 30.83 6.28
CA PRO A 53 26.33 29.50 6.41
C PRO A 53 26.82 29.20 7.84
N SER A 54 26.54 30.07 8.80
CA SER A 54 26.99 29.97 10.18
C SER A 54 25.85 29.82 11.18
N VAL A 55 26.12 29.03 12.23
CA VAL A 55 25.26 28.81 13.40
C VAL A 55 25.95 29.44 14.61
N PRO A 56 25.27 30.30 15.38
CA PRO A 56 25.83 30.82 16.61
C PRO A 56 25.89 29.75 17.70
N CYS A 57 26.81 29.88 18.66
CA CYS A 57 26.80 29.10 19.89
C CYS A 57 25.49 29.31 20.67
N ILE A 58 25.12 28.39 21.56
CA ILE A 58 23.92 28.55 22.40
C ILE A 58 24.10 29.70 23.42
N PHE A 59 25.31 29.89 23.97
CA PHE A 59 25.54 30.82 25.07
C PHE A 59 26.32 32.08 24.68
N CYS A 60 27.25 31.99 23.73
CA CYS A 60 28.14 33.10 23.36
C CYS A 60 27.89 33.63 21.94
N GLU A 61 28.62 34.66 21.53
CA GLU A 61 28.49 35.28 20.20
C GLU A 61 29.37 34.63 19.12
N GLU A 62 30.05 33.53 19.43
CA GLU A 62 30.84 32.79 18.44
C GLU A 62 29.93 32.09 17.42
N HIS A 63 30.39 32.06 16.16
CA HIS A 63 29.66 31.50 15.03
C HIS A 63 30.49 30.43 14.35
N PHE A 64 29.86 29.31 14.02
CA PHE A 64 30.51 28.14 13.46
C PHE A 64 29.85 27.72 12.14
N PRO A 65 30.58 27.10 11.20
CA PRO A 65 30.01 26.66 9.93
C PRO A 65 28.91 25.61 10.13
N THR A 66 27.76 25.76 9.46
CA THR A 66 26.64 24.81 9.53
C THR A 66 27.01 23.44 8.95
N ALA A 67 27.95 23.41 8.00
CA ALA A 67 28.41 22.18 7.35
C ALA A 67 29.27 21.26 8.25
N GLN A 68 29.84 21.80 9.33
CA GLN A 68 30.68 21.06 10.26
C GLN A 68 30.20 21.31 11.69
N GLN A 69 29.56 20.31 12.29
CA GLN A 69 28.99 20.42 13.64
C GLN A 69 30.07 20.26 14.73
N ASP A 70 31.14 19.48 14.45
CA ASP A 70 32.18 19.15 15.43
C ASP A 70 32.85 20.36 16.10
N PRO A 71 33.21 21.46 15.39
CA PRO A 71 33.84 22.61 16.02
C PRO A 71 32.92 23.29 17.05
N LEU A 72 31.62 23.40 16.75
CA LEU A 72 30.64 23.98 17.67
C LEU A 72 30.40 23.07 18.88
N LEU A 73 30.25 21.76 18.66
CA LEU A 73 30.07 20.79 19.75
C LEU A 73 31.29 20.78 20.70
N LYS A 74 32.52 20.85 20.15
CA LYS A 74 33.74 20.96 20.95
C LYS A 74 33.75 22.25 21.79
N HIS A 75 33.40 23.37 21.18
CA HIS A 75 33.30 24.65 21.89
C HIS A 75 32.28 24.58 23.04
N MET A 76 31.11 24.00 22.80
CA MET A 76 30.06 23.86 23.82
C MET A 76 30.48 22.98 25.01
N ILE A 77 31.24 21.91 24.75
CA ILE A 77 31.74 21.00 25.80
C ILE A 77 32.83 21.68 26.63
N ILE A 78 33.76 22.39 25.99
CA ILE A 78 34.93 22.97 26.65
C ILE A 78 34.58 24.25 27.41
N GLU A 79 33.92 25.20 26.74
CA GLU A 79 33.67 26.54 27.29
C GLU A 79 32.39 26.59 28.14
N HIS A 80 31.39 25.78 27.79
CA HIS A 80 30.05 25.86 28.38
C HIS A 80 29.60 24.59 29.11
N LYS A 81 30.45 23.54 29.13
CA LYS A 81 30.17 22.24 29.77
C LYS A 81 28.83 21.62 29.34
N LEU A 82 28.34 21.94 28.14
CA LEU A 82 27.09 21.42 27.59
C LEU A 82 27.39 20.31 26.58
N VAL A 83 26.69 19.18 26.76
CA VAL A 83 26.75 18.01 25.90
C VAL A 83 25.36 17.79 25.29
N ILE A 84 25.28 17.67 23.97
CA ILE A 84 24.05 17.26 23.27
C ILE A 84 24.20 15.78 22.90
N ALA A 85 23.29 14.93 23.38
CA ALA A 85 23.25 13.52 23.03
C ALA A 85 22.71 13.31 21.61
N ASP A 86 23.26 12.31 20.91
CA ASP A 86 22.77 11.84 19.61
C ASP A 86 22.50 12.93 18.58
N VAL A 87 23.48 13.83 18.37
CA VAL A 87 23.39 14.95 17.42
C VAL A 87 23.00 14.50 16.01
N ARG A 88 23.35 13.28 15.62
CA ARG A 88 22.99 12.67 14.33
C ARG A 88 21.48 12.54 14.12
N LEU A 89 20.70 12.50 15.20
CA LEU A 89 19.25 12.37 15.18
C LEU A 89 18.53 13.73 15.08
N VAL A 90 19.27 14.84 15.15
CA VAL A 90 18.70 16.18 15.05
C VAL A 90 18.51 16.53 13.58
N ALA A 91 17.26 16.59 13.14
CA ALA A 91 16.88 16.80 11.74
C ALA A 91 17.37 18.13 11.15
N ASP A 92 17.28 19.22 11.91
CA ASP A 92 17.79 20.56 11.57
C ASP A 92 18.57 21.12 12.77
N PHE A 93 19.88 20.90 12.74
CA PHE A 93 20.77 21.34 13.82
C PHE A 93 20.78 22.85 14.01
N ARG A 94 20.60 23.65 12.94
CA ARG A 94 20.61 25.11 13.06
C ARG A 94 19.38 25.60 13.81
N ARG A 95 18.18 25.13 13.42
CA ARG A 95 16.93 25.48 14.12
C ARG A 95 16.95 25.01 15.57
N TYR A 96 17.47 23.81 15.81
CA TYR A 96 17.66 23.25 17.15
C TYR A 96 18.51 24.16 18.06
N ILE A 97 19.68 24.60 17.58
CA ILE A 97 20.56 25.49 18.34
C ILE A 97 19.92 26.85 18.59
N LEU A 98 19.21 27.42 17.60
CA LEU A 98 18.52 28.69 17.76
C LEU A 98 17.37 28.63 18.77
N TYR A 99 16.63 27.51 18.80
CA TYR A 99 15.59 27.26 19.80
C TYR A 99 16.19 27.27 21.21
N TRP A 100 17.20 26.44 21.45
CA TRP A 100 17.82 26.33 22.78
C TRP A 100 18.55 27.61 23.21
N ARG A 101 19.16 28.35 22.26
CA ARG A 101 19.73 29.68 22.50
C ARG A 101 18.70 30.67 23.02
N ARG A 102 17.45 30.61 22.53
CA ARG A 102 16.36 31.44 23.06
C ARG A 102 15.89 30.91 24.41
N ARG A 103 15.65 29.60 24.51
CA ARG A 103 15.07 28.97 25.70
C ARG A 103 15.93 29.11 26.95
N PHE A 104 17.25 28.97 26.84
CA PHE A 104 18.18 29.14 27.97
C PHE A 104 18.42 30.60 28.37
N ARG A 105 17.95 31.59 27.59
CA ARG A 105 17.91 32.99 28.04
C ARG A 105 16.70 33.26 28.93
N GLU A 106 15.62 32.49 28.74
CA GLU A 106 14.36 32.70 29.45
C GLU A 106 14.35 31.97 30.80
N GLN A 107 14.93 30.77 30.88
CA GLN A 107 14.95 29.94 32.09
C GLN A 107 16.32 29.25 32.29
N PRO A 108 16.70 28.89 33.53
CA PRO A 108 18.01 28.30 33.80
C PRO A 108 18.15 26.91 33.15
N ILE A 109 19.38 26.59 32.72
CA ILE A 109 19.70 25.34 32.03
C ILE A 109 19.39 24.07 32.84
N THR A 110 19.37 24.16 34.16
CA THR A 110 19.07 23.05 35.08
C THR A 110 17.66 22.50 34.94
N ASP A 111 16.74 23.29 34.40
CA ASP A 111 15.34 22.90 34.24
C ASP A 111 15.14 22.01 33.00
N PHE A 112 16.11 22.03 32.08
CA PHE A 112 16.03 21.33 30.79
C PHE A 112 17.13 20.30 30.58
N CYS A 113 18.24 20.40 31.30
CA CYS A 113 19.39 19.53 31.13
C CYS A 113 19.59 18.65 32.36
N SER A 114 19.93 17.39 32.13
CA SER A 114 20.40 16.50 33.19
C SER A 114 21.80 16.93 33.65
N VAL A 115 22.02 17.07 34.96
CA VAL A 115 23.32 17.50 35.50
C VAL A 115 24.18 16.28 35.80
N ILE A 116 25.29 16.14 35.08
CA ILE A 116 26.32 15.13 35.31
C ILE A 116 27.43 15.76 36.14
N ARG A 117 27.64 15.27 37.37
CA ARG A 117 28.74 15.71 38.23
C ARG A 117 29.91 14.76 38.09
N ILE A 118 31.05 15.27 37.66
CA ILE A 118 32.32 14.54 37.63
C ILE A 118 33.11 14.92 38.89
N ASN A 119 33.90 13.98 39.44
CA ASN A 119 34.66 14.14 40.68
C ASN A 119 33.79 14.30 41.95
N SER A 120 32.69 13.54 42.05
CA SER A 120 31.77 13.57 43.20
C SER A 120 32.40 13.22 44.56
N THR A 121 33.62 12.69 44.58
CA THR A 121 34.44 12.41 45.77
C THR A 121 35.46 13.51 46.10
N ALA A 122 35.63 14.53 45.25
CA ALA A 122 36.53 15.66 45.46
C ALA A 122 35.85 16.80 46.24
N PRO A 123 36.62 17.75 46.83
CA PRO A 123 36.08 18.94 47.49
C PRO A 123 35.12 19.70 46.57
N LEU A 124 34.10 20.36 47.15
CA LEU A 124 33.04 21.09 46.42
C LEU A 124 33.57 22.07 45.35
N GLU A 125 34.80 22.57 45.52
CA GLU A 125 35.47 23.52 44.63
C GLU A 125 36.04 22.88 43.35
N GLU A 126 36.20 21.54 43.31
CA GLU A 126 36.73 20.77 42.16
C GLU A 126 35.64 19.92 41.46
N GLN A 127 34.38 20.05 41.88
CA GLN A 127 33.26 19.35 41.28
C GLN A 127 32.80 20.04 40.00
N ASP A 128 33.18 19.48 38.86
CA ASP A 128 32.71 19.96 37.56
C ASP A 128 31.34 19.37 37.23
N SER A 129 30.39 20.28 36.98
CA SER A 129 29.04 19.93 36.51
C SER A 129 28.95 20.11 35.00
N TYR A 130 28.64 19.03 34.29
CA TYR A 130 28.27 19.03 32.88
C TYR A 130 26.76 18.97 32.74
N PHE A 131 26.23 19.65 31.74
CA PHE A 131 24.81 19.66 31.41
C PHE A 131 24.59 18.78 30.18
N LEU A 132 23.71 17.79 30.28
CA LEU A 132 23.36 16.89 29.19
C LEU A 132 21.96 17.20 28.68
N LEU A 133 21.87 17.48 27.39
CA LEU A 133 20.63 17.64 26.65
C LEU A 133 20.39 16.38 25.81
N CYS A 134 19.29 15.69 26.06
CA CYS A 134 18.99 14.39 25.45
C CYS A 134 17.48 14.21 25.20
N ASP A 135 17.16 13.28 24.32
CA ASP A 135 15.82 12.87 23.90
C ASP A 135 14.95 12.24 25.00
N VAL A 136 15.54 11.86 26.14
CA VAL A 136 14.79 11.45 27.33
C VAL A 136 14.06 12.65 27.97
N LEU A 137 14.55 13.87 27.72
CA LEU A 137 13.95 15.09 28.26
C LEU A 137 12.74 15.50 27.41
N PRO A 138 11.59 15.81 28.04
CA PRO A 138 10.32 15.98 27.32
C PRO A 138 10.36 17.13 26.30
N GLU A 139 10.96 18.26 26.66
CA GLU A 139 11.03 19.42 25.76
C GLU A 139 12.02 19.19 24.60
N ASP A 140 13.15 18.52 24.85
CA ASP A 140 14.10 18.17 23.80
C ASP A 140 13.53 17.14 22.83
N ARG A 141 12.78 16.16 23.34
CA ARG A 141 12.10 15.16 22.52
C ARG A 141 11.08 15.80 21.59
N VAL A 142 10.20 16.64 22.12
CA VAL A 142 9.17 17.35 21.33
C VAL A 142 9.81 18.22 20.25
N LEU A 143 10.89 18.93 20.58
CA LEU A 143 11.60 19.74 19.58
C LEU A 143 12.23 18.88 18.48
N ARG A 144 12.86 17.76 18.82
CA ARG A 144 13.42 16.82 17.81
C ARG A 144 12.32 16.26 16.92
N GLU A 145 11.19 15.85 17.50
CA GLU A 145 9.99 15.39 16.79
C GLU A 145 9.43 16.45 15.84
N GLU A 146 9.32 17.70 16.29
CA GLU A 146 8.82 18.80 15.46
C GLU A 146 9.75 19.09 14.28
N LEU A 147 11.06 19.19 14.51
CA LEU A 147 12.05 19.42 13.45
C LEU A 147 12.09 18.25 12.46
N GLN A 148 11.94 17.02 12.95
CA GLN A 148 11.83 15.83 12.11
C GLN A 148 10.57 15.86 11.27
N ALA A 149 9.41 16.17 11.85
CA ALA A 149 8.13 16.29 11.14
C ALA A 149 8.17 17.37 10.05
N GLN A 150 8.79 18.53 10.34
CA GLN A 150 9.01 19.59 9.35
C GLN A 150 9.88 19.11 8.18
N ARG A 151 10.97 18.38 8.48
CA ARG A 151 11.84 17.80 7.45
C ARG A 151 11.09 16.74 6.63
N LEU A 152 10.37 15.83 7.29
CA LEU A 152 9.57 14.79 6.65
C LEU A 152 8.54 15.40 5.69
N LYS A 153 7.83 16.45 6.10
CA LYS A 153 6.88 17.16 5.22
C LYS A 153 7.54 17.63 3.93
N GLY A 154 8.70 18.29 4.02
CA GLY A 154 9.43 18.75 2.83
C GLY A 154 9.91 17.60 1.93
N ILE A 155 10.30 16.47 2.54
CA ILE A 155 10.70 15.25 1.85
C ILE A 155 9.51 14.59 1.12
N LEU A 156 8.35 14.49 1.76
CA LEU A 156 7.13 13.95 1.15
C LEU A 156 6.63 14.84 0.00
N GLU A 157 6.71 16.17 0.16
CA GLU A 157 6.41 17.10 -0.94
C GLU A 157 7.36 16.89 -2.12
N GLN A 158 8.65 16.68 -1.87
CA GLN A 158 9.64 16.38 -2.92
C GLN A 158 9.36 15.04 -3.59
N GLN A 159 9.06 14.01 -2.81
CA GLN A 159 8.67 12.70 -3.30
C GLN A 159 7.43 12.81 -4.21
N GLN A 160 6.40 13.55 -3.80
CA GLN A 160 5.19 13.74 -4.60
C GLN A 160 5.48 14.50 -5.90
N ARG A 161 6.35 15.51 -5.86
CA ARG A 161 6.82 16.20 -7.08
C ARG A 161 7.48 15.23 -8.05
N GLU A 162 8.39 14.38 -7.55
CA GLU A 162 9.09 13.38 -8.39
C GLU A 162 8.17 12.27 -8.91
N ARG A 163 7.09 11.94 -8.20
CA ARG A 163 6.06 11.01 -8.69
C ARG A 163 5.24 11.60 -9.82
N ASN A 164 4.93 12.89 -9.73
CA ASN A 164 4.16 13.61 -10.74
C ASN A 164 5.02 14.08 -11.93
N ASP A 165 6.35 14.04 -11.80
CA ASP A 165 7.27 14.43 -12.86
C ASP A 165 7.30 13.39 -13.98
N ASN A 166 6.91 13.83 -15.17
CA ASN A 166 6.93 13.04 -16.41
C ASN A 166 7.97 13.54 -17.41
N ASN A 167 8.84 14.47 -17.00
CA ASN A 167 9.92 14.99 -17.83
C ASN A 167 11.28 14.42 -17.42
N PHE A 168 11.29 13.26 -16.75
CA PHE A 168 12.52 12.58 -16.40
C PHE A 168 13.17 12.01 -17.66
N HIS A 169 14.48 12.25 -17.78
CA HIS A 169 15.34 11.65 -18.80
C HIS A 169 16.55 11.03 -18.11
N GLY A 170 16.77 9.74 -18.36
CA GLY A 170 17.90 9.02 -17.78
C GLY A 170 18.27 7.80 -18.62
N ILE A 171 19.55 7.46 -18.62
CA ILE A 171 20.11 6.28 -19.28
C ILE A 171 20.36 5.22 -18.22
N CYS A 172 20.06 3.96 -18.53
CA CYS A 172 20.40 2.88 -17.61
C CYS A 172 21.92 2.77 -17.42
N MET A 173 22.35 2.45 -16.19
CA MET A 173 23.78 2.36 -15.86
C MET A 173 24.41 1.03 -16.32
N PHE A 174 23.55 0.05 -16.62
CA PHE A 174 23.92 -1.33 -16.93
C PHE A 174 23.76 -1.67 -18.42
N CYS A 175 22.73 -1.12 -19.08
CA CYS A 175 22.50 -1.16 -20.53
C CYS A 175 22.49 0.26 -21.11
N ASP A 176 22.69 0.39 -22.43
CA ASP A 176 22.71 1.69 -23.11
C ASP A 176 21.30 2.15 -23.54
N GLU A 177 20.26 1.69 -22.83
CA GLU A 177 18.86 2.08 -23.10
C GLU A 177 18.52 3.42 -22.44
N GLU A 178 17.84 4.27 -23.19
CA GLU A 178 17.38 5.59 -22.74
C GLU A 178 15.91 5.54 -22.31
N PHE A 179 15.61 6.18 -21.20
CA PHE A 179 14.27 6.24 -20.62
C PHE A 179 13.79 7.68 -20.56
N LEU A 180 12.57 7.90 -21.04
CA LEU A 180 11.84 9.15 -21.02
C LEU A 180 10.52 8.95 -20.28
N GLY A 181 10.05 9.98 -19.58
CA GLY A 181 8.77 9.95 -18.88
C GLY A 181 8.95 10.01 -17.37
N ASN A 182 8.48 8.98 -16.66
CA ASN A 182 8.56 8.91 -15.21
C ASN A 182 9.80 8.12 -14.75
N ARG A 183 10.41 8.53 -13.63
CA ARG A 183 11.56 7.83 -13.01
C ARG A 183 11.29 6.34 -12.72
N SER A 184 10.04 5.97 -12.46
CA SER A 184 9.64 4.58 -12.19
C SER A 184 9.95 3.63 -13.34
N VAL A 185 9.91 4.10 -14.58
CA VAL A 185 10.18 3.27 -15.77
C VAL A 185 11.63 2.78 -15.75
N LEU A 186 12.58 3.67 -15.49
CA LEU A 186 14.01 3.34 -15.39
C LEU A 186 14.27 2.37 -14.22
N LEU A 187 13.74 2.67 -13.04
CA LEU A 187 13.96 1.86 -11.85
C LEU A 187 13.33 0.45 -11.99
N ASN A 188 12.14 0.35 -12.58
CA ASN A 188 11.50 -0.93 -12.87
C ASN A 188 12.27 -1.73 -13.93
N HIS A 189 12.83 -1.07 -14.95
CA HIS A 189 13.70 -1.72 -15.93
C HIS A 189 14.95 -2.30 -15.26
N MET A 190 15.62 -1.53 -14.39
CA MET A 190 16.79 -2.01 -13.64
C MET A 190 16.46 -3.24 -12.77
N ALA A 191 15.28 -3.26 -12.16
CA ALA A 191 14.80 -4.39 -11.36
C ALA A 191 14.43 -5.62 -12.21
N ARG A 192 13.87 -5.45 -13.42
CA ARG A 192 13.40 -6.56 -14.26
C ARG A 192 14.51 -7.14 -15.14
N GLU A 193 15.19 -6.30 -15.90
CA GLU A 193 16.17 -6.72 -16.92
C GLU A 193 17.57 -6.98 -16.32
N HIS A 194 17.92 -6.27 -15.25
CA HIS A 194 19.21 -6.42 -14.58
C HIS A 194 19.11 -7.07 -13.21
N ALA A 195 17.89 -7.37 -12.76
CA ALA A 195 17.61 -7.87 -11.42
C ALA A 195 18.26 -7.04 -10.31
N PHE A 196 18.52 -5.76 -10.58
CA PHE A 196 19.14 -4.84 -9.63
C PHE A 196 18.04 -4.13 -8.84
N ASN A 197 17.80 -4.62 -7.63
CA ASN A 197 16.69 -4.17 -6.79
C ASN A 197 17.17 -3.10 -5.80
N ILE A 198 16.59 -1.92 -5.92
CA ILE A 198 16.86 -0.75 -5.05
C ILE A 198 15.62 -0.38 -4.21
N GLY A 199 14.63 -1.27 -4.17
CA GLY A 199 13.32 -0.97 -3.57
C GLY A 199 12.35 -0.34 -4.56
N LEU A 200 11.16 -0.01 -4.06
CA LEU A 200 10.07 0.56 -4.87
C LEU A 200 10.44 1.98 -5.33
N PRO A 201 10.16 2.33 -6.60
CA PRO A 201 10.39 3.68 -7.12
C PRO A 201 9.75 4.79 -6.27
N ASP A 202 8.60 4.48 -5.67
CA ASP A 202 7.87 5.41 -4.83
C ASP A 202 8.61 5.73 -3.53
N ASN A 203 9.30 4.76 -2.92
CA ASN A 203 9.96 4.95 -1.63
C ASN A 203 11.31 5.70 -1.72
N ILE A 204 11.73 6.04 -2.94
CA ILE A 204 12.98 6.77 -3.21
C ILE A 204 12.67 8.27 -3.30
N VAL A 205 13.52 9.10 -2.70
CA VAL A 205 13.49 10.56 -2.74
C VAL A 205 14.78 11.06 -3.38
N ASN A 206 14.74 12.20 -4.06
CA ASN A 206 15.90 12.80 -4.74
C ASN A 206 16.50 11.81 -5.74
N CYS A 207 15.66 11.13 -6.52
CA CYS A 207 16.06 10.04 -7.41
C CYS A 207 17.18 10.46 -8.37
N GLY A 208 17.18 11.71 -8.85
CA GLY A 208 18.24 12.22 -9.72
C GLY A 208 19.60 12.28 -9.02
N GLU A 209 19.65 12.70 -7.76
CA GLU A 209 20.91 12.72 -6.99
C GLU A 209 21.36 11.32 -6.60
N PHE A 210 20.40 10.46 -6.28
CA PHE A 210 20.67 9.06 -5.98
C PHE A 210 21.31 8.34 -7.16
N LEU A 211 20.72 8.44 -8.35
CA LEU A 211 21.26 7.83 -9.58
C LEU A 211 22.64 8.40 -9.92
N ARG A 212 22.86 9.71 -9.77
CA ARG A 212 24.18 10.33 -9.94
C ARG A 212 25.22 9.78 -8.95
N THR A 213 24.81 9.50 -7.72
CA THR A 213 25.70 8.94 -6.69
C THR A 213 26.08 7.50 -7.02
N LEU A 214 25.12 6.68 -7.48
CA LEU A 214 25.38 5.31 -7.94
C LEU A 214 26.28 5.30 -9.18
N GLN A 215 25.98 6.15 -10.16
CA GLN A 215 26.79 6.29 -11.36
C GLN A 215 28.24 6.68 -11.02
N ARG A 216 28.44 7.66 -10.13
CA ARG A 216 29.78 8.07 -9.68
C ARG A 216 30.55 6.92 -9.04
N LYS A 217 29.89 6.07 -8.24
CA LYS A 217 30.52 4.89 -7.64
C LYS A 217 30.89 3.84 -8.70
N LEU A 218 30.05 3.63 -9.70
CA LEU A 218 30.35 2.75 -10.83
C LEU A 218 31.50 3.29 -11.71
N ASP A 219 31.57 4.60 -11.93
CA ASP A 219 32.63 5.28 -12.67
C ASP A 219 33.97 5.19 -11.94
N ASN A 220 33.95 5.25 -10.60
CA ASN A 220 35.10 4.97 -9.73
C ASN A 220 35.44 3.47 -9.63
N LEU A 221 34.81 2.63 -10.44
CA LEU A 221 34.98 1.18 -10.48
C LEU A 221 34.71 0.51 -9.12
N GLN A 222 33.82 1.08 -8.32
CA GLN A 222 33.44 0.59 -7.01
C GLN A 222 32.15 -0.24 -7.08
N CYS A 223 32.16 -1.42 -6.46
CA CYS A 223 30.96 -2.25 -6.32
C CYS A 223 29.97 -1.64 -5.32
N LEU A 224 28.70 -1.50 -5.72
CA LEU A 224 27.65 -0.89 -4.90
C LEU A 224 27.27 -1.69 -3.65
N TYR A 225 27.56 -3.01 -3.63
CA TYR A 225 27.24 -3.90 -2.50
C TYR A 225 28.43 -4.12 -1.57
N CYS A 226 29.57 -4.54 -2.10
CA CYS A 226 30.73 -4.91 -1.28
C CYS A 226 31.79 -3.80 -1.18
N GLU A 227 31.56 -2.66 -1.83
CA GLU A 227 32.40 -1.45 -1.79
C GLU A 227 33.85 -1.61 -2.25
N ARG A 228 34.19 -2.78 -2.81
CA ARG A 228 35.50 -3.06 -3.37
C ARG A 228 35.68 -2.31 -4.69
N THR A 229 36.88 -1.78 -4.91
CA THR A 229 37.28 -1.13 -6.16
C THR A 229 37.93 -2.13 -7.10
N PHE A 230 37.72 -1.93 -8.39
CA PHE A 230 38.21 -2.80 -9.46
C PHE A 230 39.08 -2.01 -10.42
N ARG A 231 39.88 -2.72 -11.22
CA ARG A 231 40.79 -2.11 -12.20
C ARG A 231 40.08 -1.72 -13.49
N ASP A 232 39.04 -2.47 -13.87
CA ASP A 232 38.32 -2.31 -15.12
C ASP A 232 36.80 -2.46 -14.95
N ARG A 233 36.03 -1.75 -15.77
CA ARG A 233 34.55 -1.83 -15.80
C ARG A 233 34.05 -3.24 -16.10
N SER A 234 34.75 -3.97 -16.96
CA SER A 234 34.43 -5.37 -17.29
C SER A 234 34.57 -6.29 -16.09
N LEU A 235 35.64 -6.15 -15.30
CA LEU A 235 35.86 -6.95 -14.09
C LEU A 235 34.84 -6.63 -13.01
N LEU A 236 34.44 -5.36 -12.87
CA LEU A 236 33.37 -4.95 -11.97
C LEU A 236 32.02 -5.58 -12.38
N LYS A 237 31.63 -5.47 -13.65
CA LYS A 237 30.38 -6.08 -14.17
C LYS A 237 30.38 -7.60 -13.98
N ASP A 238 31.50 -8.26 -14.27
CA ASP A 238 31.66 -9.71 -14.05
C ASP A 238 31.58 -10.08 -12.57
N HIS A 239 32.20 -9.29 -11.70
CA HIS A 239 32.13 -9.48 -10.26
C HIS A 239 30.70 -9.38 -9.75
N MET A 240 29.97 -8.32 -10.13
CA MET A 240 28.59 -8.11 -9.72
C MET A 240 27.67 -9.24 -10.22
N ARG A 241 27.88 -9.72 -11.45
CA ARG A 241 27.13 -10.84 -12.04
C ARG A 241 27.43 -12.17 -11.34
N LYS A 242 28.71 -12.53 -11.17
CA LYS A 242 29.15 -13.82 -10.58
C LYS A 242 28.84 -13.93 -9.10
N LYS A 243 28.97 -12.82 -8.35
CA LYS A 243 28.70 -12.76 -6.91
C LYS A 243 27.26 -12.36 -6.58
N GLN A 244 26.42 -12.12 -7.60
CA GLN A 244 25.03 -11.69 -7.44
C GLN A 244 24.88 -10.46 -6.53
N HIS A 245 25.81 -9.49 -6.65
CA HIS A 245 25.73 -8.21 -5.97
C HIS A 245 24.71 -7.30 -6.67
N ARG A 246 23.45 -7.69 -6.53
CA ARG A 246 22.27 -7.10 -7.18
C ARG A 246 21.57 -6.05 -6.31
N ARG A 247 22.11 -5.79 -5.12
CA ARG A 247 21.57 -4.83 -4.15
C ARG A 247 22.65 -3.82 -3.79
N ILE A 248 22.24 -2.72 -3.18
CA ILE A 248 23.17 -1.75 -2.58
C ILE A 248 23.57 -2.27 -1.20
N ASN A 249 24.77 -1.88 -0.72
CA ASN A 249 25.24 -2.22 0.61
C ASN A 249 24.25 -1.74 1.67
N PRO A 250 23.61 -2.64 2.44
CA PRO A 250 22.65 -2.23 3.46
C PRO A 250 23.25 -1.38 4.57
N ARG A 251 24.53 -1.59 4.88
CA ARG A 251 25.22 -0.94 6.01
C ARG A 251 25.73 0.45 5.70
N ASN A 252 25.63 0.91 4.46
CA ASN A 252 26.16 2.20 4.06
C ASN A 252 25.10 3.30 4.25
N ARG A 253 25.30 4.08 5.31
CA ARG A 253 24.38 5.15 5.72
C ARG A 253 24.33 6.33 4.75
N GLU A 254 25.25 6.42 3.78
CA GLU A 254 25.18 7.45 2.74
C GLU A 254 23.92 7.33 1.87
N TYR A 255 23.37 6.12 1.75
CA TYR A 255 22.17 5.89 0.96
C TYR A 255 20.88 6.12 1.75
N ASP A 256 20.95 6.15 3.09
CA ASP A 256 19.78 6.30 3.96
C ASP A 256 18.99 7.58 3.62
N GLN A 257 19.69 8.65 3.22
CA GLN A 257 19.08 9.92 2.83
C GLN A 257 18.11 9.83 1.63
N PHE A 258 18.19 8.77 0.82
CA PHE A 258 17.36 8.63 -0.38
C PHE A 258 16.11 7.77 -0.14
N TYR A 259 15.93 7.17 1.04
CA TYR A 259 14.77 6.36 1.34
C TYR A 259 13.82 7.08 2.31
N VAL A 260 12.54 7.17 1.94
CA VAL A 260 11.51 7.86 2.76
C VAL A 260 11.40 7.26 4.16
N ILE A 261 11.57 5.94 4.29
CA ILE A 261 11.43 5.21 5.56
C ILE A 261 12.33 5.80 6.65
N ASN A 262 13.55 6.23 6.29
CA ASN A 262 14.51 6.83 7.23
C ASN A 262 14.10 8.22 7.75
N TYR A 263 13.00 8.78 7.25
CA TYR A 263 12.46 10.06 7.70
C TYR A 263 11.20 9.90 8.58
N LEU A 264 10.61 8.71 8.63
CA LEU A 264 9.35 8.45 9.33
C LEU A 264 9.52 8.41 10.85
N GLU A 265 10.57 7.73 11.33
CA GLU A 265 10.79 7.54 12.78
C GLU A 265 12.12 8.12 13.26
N LEU A 266 12.10 8.68 14.47
CA LEU A 266 13.28 9.22 15.13
C LEU A 266 14.26 8.10 15.49
N GLY A 267 15.39 8.06 14.79
CA GLY A 267 16.52 7.21 15.14
C GLY A 267 16.42 5.76 14.69
N LYS A 268 15.36 5.37 13.98
CA LYS A 268 15.30 4.07 13.31
C LYS A 268 15.75 4.15 11.87
N SER A 269 16.69 3.29 11.52
CA SER A 269 17.10 3.02 10.15
C SER A 269 16.06 2.14 9.44
N TRP A 270 16.04 2.17 8.11
CA TRP A 270 15.20 1.28 7.31
C TRP A 270 15.48 -0.21 7.59
N GLU A 271 16.68 -0.56 8.07
CA GLU A 271 17.03 -1.93 8.52
C GLU A 271 16.29 -2.28 9.81
N GLU A 272 16.20 -1.35 10.76
CA GLU A 272 15.45 -1.52 12.00
C GLU A 272 13.94 -1.54 11.73
N VAL A 273 13.43 -0.64 10.89
CA VAL A 273 12.02 -0.61 10.49
C VAL A 273 11.63 -1.88 9.73
N GLN A 274 12.43 -2.37 8.78
CA GLN A 274 12.16 -3.64 8.10
C GLN A 274 12.22 -4.84 9.06
N SER A 275 13.15 -4.83 10.02
CA SER A 275 13.24 -5.91 11.01
C SER A 275 12.10 -5.89 12.04
N GLU A 276 11.53 -4.72 12.31
CA GLU A 276 10.33 -4.56 13.13
C GLU A 276 9.09 -5.00 12.36
N ASP A 277 8.94 -4.61 11.10
CA ASP A 277 7.87 -5.06 10.21
C ASP A 277 7.95 -6.59 10.00
N ASP A 278 9.14 -7.17 9.80
CA ASP A 278 9.33 -8.62 9.70
C ASP A 278 9.11 -9.35 11.05
N ARG A 279 9.33 -8.69 12.21
CA ARG A 279 8.98 -9.26 13.53
C ARG A 279 7.49 -9.16 13.83
N GLU A 280 6.85 -8.05 13.48
CA GLU A 280 5.39 -7.90 13.55
C GLU A 280 4.70 -8.86 12.59
N LEU A 281 5.21 -9.07 11.37
CA LEU A 281 4.68 -10.06 10.43
C LEU A 281 4.82 -11.52 10.91
N LEU A 282 5.78 -11.81 11.81
CA LEU A 282 5.94 -13.12 12.43
C LEU A 282 5.14 -13.29 13.73
N GLU A 283 4.90 -12.20 14.47
CA GLU A 283 4.08 -12.21 15.69
C GLU A 283 2.57 -12.00 15.39
N GLN A 284 2.20 -11.44 14.22
CA GLN A 284 0.82 -11.20 13.78
C GLN A 284 0.27 -12.23 12.78
N GLN A 285 1.02 -13.28 12.43
CA GLN A 285 0.48 -14.31 11.52
C GLN A 285 -0.47 -15.31 12.21
N GLU A 286 -0.67 -15.22 13.53
CA GLU A 286 -1.65 -16.03 14.27
C GLU A 286 -2.88 -15.26 14.78
N GLU A 287 -2.89 -13.92 14.78
CA GLU A 287 -4.02 -13.13 15.31
C GLU A 287 -4.28 -11.87 14.44
N ASP A 288 -5.14 -12.02 13.42
CA ASP A 288 -6.29 -11.13 13.15
C ASP A 288 -6.76 -11.24 11.68
N TRP A 289 -7.33 -12.40 11.33
CA TRP A 289 -8.24 -12.53 10.18
C TRP A 289 -9.70 -12.31 10.60
N SER A 290 -9.94 -11.76 11.79
CA SER A 290 -11.27 -11.65 12.41
C SER A 290 -12.07 -10.45 11.87
N ASP A 291 -11.41 -9.50 11.21
CA ASP A 291 -12.03 -8.26 10.68
C ASP A 291 -12.54 -8.39 9.24
N TRP A 292 -12.34 -9.55 8.60
CA TRP A 292 -13.26 -10.03 7.57
C TRP A 292 -14.47 -10.63 8.29
N GLU A 293 -15.33 -9.79 8.86
CA GLU A 293 -16.65 -10.26 9.31
C GLU A 293 -17.32 -10.95 8.11
N GLU A 294 -17.33 -12.29 8.15
CA GLU A 294 -18.20 -13.10 7.32
C GLU A 294 -19.61 -12.56 7.57
N CYS A 295 -20.15 -11.79 6.62
CA CYS A 295 -21.58 -11.49 6.61
C CYS A 295 -22.30 -12.82 6.86
N PRO A 296 -23.15 -12.97 7.88
CA PRO A 296 -23.73 -14.26 8.23
C PRO A 296 -24.42 -14.84 7.00
N VAL A 297 -23.78 -15.83 6.36
CA VAL A 297 -24.17 -16.31 5.04
C VAL A 297 -25.34 -17.27 5.23
N SER A 298 -26.55 -16.72 5.35
CA SER A 298 -27.75 -17.54 5.54
C SER A 298 -27.96 -18.47 4.34
N ALA A 299 -28.25 -19.74 4.62
CA ALA A 299 -28.52 -20.75 3.62
C ALA A 299 -30.02 -20.81 3.29
N VAL A 300 -30.36 -20.77 2.00
CA VAL A 300 -31.76 -20.78 1.52
C VAL A 300 -32.23 -22.21 1.26
N CYS A 301 -33.46 -22.52 1.69
CA CYS A 301 -34.09 -23.83 1.48
C CYS A 301 -34.24 -24.19 -0.01
N LEU A 302 -34.15 -25.48 -0.34
CA LEU A 302 -34.30 -25.97 -1.71
C LEU A 302 -35.71 -25.71 -2.28
N PHE A 303 -36.74 -25.77 -1.43
CA PHE A 303 -38.14 -25.79 -1.86
C PHE A 303 -38.94 -24.53 -1.53
N CYS A 304 -38.57 -23.75 -0.50
CA CYS A 304 -39.28 -22.51 -0.10
C CYS A 304 -38.35 -21.33 0.24
N GLU A 305 -38.87 -20.10 0.33
CA GLU A 305 -38.06 -18.88 0.49
C GLU A 305 -37.43 -18.69 1.90
N LYS A 306 -37.55 -19.69 2.78
CA LYS A 306 -36.97 -19.62 4.12
C LYS A 306 -35.44 -19.72 4.09
N GLN A 307 -34.82 -18.92 4.94
CA GLN A 307 -33.39 -18.86 5.16
C GLN A 307 -33.09 -19.37 6.57
N ALA A 308 -31.95 -20.02 6.74
CA ALA A 308 -31.46 -20.46 8.05
C ALA A 308 -30.00 -20.06 8.21
N GLU A 309 -29.60 -19.73 9.44
CA GLU A 309 -28.23 -19.32 9.77
C GLU A 309 -27.27 -20.51 9.81
N THR A 310 -27.80 -21.72 10.03
CA THR A 310 -27.00 -22.96 10.06
C THR A 310 -27.60 -24.02 9.14
N THR A 311 -26.74 -24.89 8.61
CA THR A 311 -27.17 -26.04 7.78
C THR A 311 -28.02 -27.03 8.53
N GLU A 312 -27.79 -27.21 9.84
CA GLU A 312 -28.57 -28.11 10.70
C GLU A 312 -30.03 -27.65 10.82
N GLN A 313 -30.23 -26.34 11.07
CA GLN A 313 -31.57 -25.73 11.07
C GLN A 313 -32.24 -25.85 9.70
N LEU A 314 -31.48 -25.69 8.61
CA LEU A 314 -32.01 -25.84 7.26
C LEU A 314 -32.43 -27.27 6.95
N CYS A 315 -31.63 -28.26 7.35
CA CYS A 315 -31.95 -29.69 7.16
C CYS A 315 -33.19 -30.08 7.96
N THR A 316 -33.29 -29.63 9.21
CA THR A 316 -34.48 -29.83 10.06
C THR A 316 -35.73 -29.23 9.39
N HIS A 317 -35.60 -28.02 8.85
CA HIS A 317 -36.70 -27.39 8.13
C HIS A 317 -37.12 -28.16 6.86
N MET A 318 -36.17 -28.69 6.08
CA MET A 318 -36.47 -29.50 4.89
C MET A 318 -37.19 -30.81 5.27
N GLU A 319 -36.81 -31.42 6.39
CA GLU A 319 -37.44 -32.64 6.88
C GLU A 319 -38.86 -32.38 7.39
N GLU A 320 -39.05 -31.38 8.26
CA GLU A 320 -40.35 -31.10 8.89
C GLU A 320 -41.37 -30.51 7.92
N ALA A 321 -40.97 -29.56 7.07
CA ALA A 321 -41.89 -28.83 6.20
C ALA A 321 -42.08 -29.47 4.82
N HIS A 322 -41.06 -30.17 4.33
CA HIS A 322 -41.05 -30.72 2.97
C HIS A 322 -40.89 -32.25 2.93
N GLY A 323 -40.69 -32.91 4.07
CA GLY A 323 -40.48 -34.37 4.13
C GLY A 323 -39.21 -34.83 3.42
N PHE A 324 -38.25 -33.91 3.23
CA PHE A 324 -37.01 -34.17 2.49
C PHE A 324 -35.82 -34.14 3.44
N ASP A 325 -35.22 -35.31 3.63
CA ASP A 325 -34.01 -35.48 4.44
C ASP A 325 -32.79 -35.52 3.52
N LEU A 326 -32.08 -34.40 3.45
CA LEU A 326 -30.88 -34.26 2.63
C LEU A 326 -29.74 -35.19 3.10
N LEU A 327 -29.57 -35.39 4.40
CA LEU A 327 -28.49 -36.20 4.95
C LEU A 327 -28.72 -37.69 4.68
N ARG A 328 -29.95 -38.17 4.89
CA ARG A 328 -30.31 -39.55 4.56
C ARG A 328 -30.23 -39.81 3.07
N THR A 329 -30.67 -38.87 2.23
CA THR A 329 -30.57 -39.00 0.77
C THR A 329 -29.11 -39.10 0.30
N LYS A 330 -28.20 -38.32 0.89
CA LYS A 330 -26.75 -38.41 0.61
C LYS A 330 -26.20 -39.79 0.99
N ALA A 331 -26.57 -40.31 2.17
CA ALA A 331 -26.11 -41.59 2.67
C ALA A 331 -26.66 -42.78 1.84
N GLU A 332 -27.94 -42.76 1.48
CA GLU A 332 -28.58 -43.81 0.67
C GLU A 332 -27.99 -43.92 -0.74
N LEU A 333 -27.61 -42.78 -1.35
CA LEU A 333 -27.07 -42.74 -2.71
C LEU A 333 -25.54 -42.81 -2.78
N GLY A 334 -24.84 -42.73 -1.64
CA GLY A 334 -23.37 -42.76 -1.57
C GLY A 334 -22.71 -41.68 -2.43
N LEU A 335 -23.15 -40.43 -2.26
CA LEU A 335 -22.73 -39.32 -3.13
C LEU A 335 -21.38 -38.73 -2.73
N ASN A 336 -20.45 -38.63 -3.68
CA ASN A 336 -19.25 -37.80 -3.49
C ASN A 336 -19.61 -36.31 -3.48
N PHE A 337 -18.71 -35.45 -3.00
CA PHE A 337 -18.97 -34.02 -2.89
C PHE A 337 -19.47 -33.37 -4.19
N TYR A 338 -18.83 -33.67 -5.31
CA TYR A 338 -19.23 -33.13 -6.62
C TYR A 338 -20.64 -33.57 -7.03
N GLU A 339 -21.02 -34.80 -6.72
CA GLU A 339 -22.36 -35.33 -6.98
C GLU A 339 -23.40 -34.72 -6.04
N GLN A 340 -23.03 -34.41 -4.80
CA GLN A 340 -23.88 -33.65 -3.89
C GLN A 340 -24.15 -32.24 -4.45
N VAL A 341 -23.12 -31.56 -4.95
CA VAL A 341 -23.24 -30.24 -5.60
C VAL A 341 -24.19 -30.33 -6.81
N LYS A 342 -23.99 -31.31 -7.69
CA LYS A 342 -24.86 -31.51 -8.87
C LYS A 342 -26.31 -31.78 -8.48
N LEU A 343 -26.55 -32.62 -7.48
CA LEU A 343 -27.89 -32.94 -7.03
C LEU A 343 -28.61 -31.70 -6.47
N VAL A 344 -27.93 -30.92 -5.63
CA VAL A 344 -28.46 -29.68 -5.05
C VAL A 344 -28.79 -28.67 -6.17
N ASN A 345 -27.87 -28.47 -7.11
CA ASN A 345 -28.09 -27.60 -8.27
C ASN A 345 -29.23 -28.10 -9.17
N PHE A 346 -29.35 -29.41 -9.39
CA PHE A 346 -30.46 -29.99 -10.13
C PHE A 346 -31.80 -29.66 -9.48
N ILE A 347 -31.95 -29.93 -8.18
CA ILE A 347 -33.20 -29.66 -7.45
C ILE A 347 -33.53 -28.17 -7.53
N ARG A 348 -32.56 -27.29 -7.27
CA ARG A 348 -32.75 -25.83 -7.37
C ARG A 348 -33.16 -25.39 -8.77
N ARG A 349 -32.56 -25.94 -9.82
CA ARG A 349 -32.92 -25.62 -11.22
C ARG A 349 -34.35 -26.06 -11.55
N GLN A 350 -34.77 -27.25 -11.11
CA GLN A 350 -36.14 -27.74 -11.34
C GLN A 350 -37.17 -26.89 -10.58
N VAL A 351 -36.87 -26.53 -9.32
CA VAL A 351 -37.74 -25.66 -8.52
C VAL A 351 -37.81 -24.25 -9.09
N HIS A 352 -36.68 -23.68 -9.54
CA HIS A 352 -36.65 -22.37 -10.21
C HIS A 352 -37.46 -22.36 -11.52
N GLN A 353 -37.45 -23.46 -12.27
CA GLN A 353 -38.24 -23.62 -13.49
C GLN A 353 -39.72 -23.96 -13.23
N GLY A 354 -40.12 -24.07 -11.97
CA GLY A 354 -41.49 -24.42 -11.56
C GLY A 354 -41.88 -25.84 -11.97
N ARG A 355 -40.92 -26.77 -12.15
CA ARG A 355 -41.16 -28.11 -12.67
C ARG A 355 -40.97 -29.17 -11.58
N CYS A 356 -41.93 -30.07 -11.43
CA CYS A 356 -41.75 -31.24 -10.57
C CYS A 356 -40.81 -32.24 -11.24
N TYR A 357 -39.75 -32.68 -10.55
CA TYR A 357 -38.80 -33.66 -11.08
C TYR A 357 -39.35 -35.10 -11.09
N GLY A 358 -40.38 -35.40 -10.30
CA GLY A 358 -41.02 -36.74 -10.28
C GLY A 358 -42.02 -36.96 -11.41
N CYS A 359 -42.89 -35.99 -11.69
CA CYS A 359 -43.97 -36.13 -12.68
C CYS A 359 -43.89 -35.16 -13.86
N CYS A 360 -42.86 -34.31 -13.92
CA CYS A 360 -42.60 -33.35 -15.00
C CYS A 360 -43.68 -32.27 -15.22
N THR A 361 -44.66 -32.14 -14.34
CA THR A 361 -45.69 -31.10 -14.40
C THR A 361 -45.11 -29.73 -14.05
N ARG A 362 -45.67 -28.67 -14.65
CA ARG A 362 -45.26 -27.28 -14.42
C ARG A 362 -46.29 -26.55 -13.56
N PHE A 363 -45.81 -25.76 -12.63
CA PHE A 363 -46.61 -24.98 -11.70
C PHE A 363 -46.26 -23.48 -11.82
N PRO A 364 -47.25 -22.59 -11.62
CA PRO A 364 -47.06 -21.15 -11.78
C PRO A 364 -46.30 -20.50 -10.60
N SER A 365 -46.31 -21.11 -9.42
CA SER A 365 -45.61 -20.59 -8.24
C SER A 365 -44.79 -21.67 -7.51
N ARG A 366 -43.72 -21.24 -6.82
CA ARG A 366 -42.87 -22.09 -5.98
C ARG A 366 -43.65 -22.68 -4.79
N ALA A 367 -44.64 -21.96 -4.28
CA ALA A 367 -45.54 -22.43 -3.22
C ALA A 367 -46.43 -23.59 -3.71
N ASP A 368 -47.03 -23.46 -4.92
CA ASP A 368 -47.86 -24.52 -5.51
C ASP A 368 -47.03 -25.78 -5.83
N LEU A 369 -45.81 -25.59 -6.34
CA LEU A 369 -44.87 -26.69 -6.57
C LEU A 369 -44.49 -27.37 -5.25
N GLY A 370 -44.19 -26.59 -4.21
CA GLY A 370 -43.86 -27.12 -2.88
C GLY A 370 -45.01 -27.93 -2.27
N ALA A 371 -46.25 -27.43 -2.39
CA ALA A 371 -47.45 -28.14 -1.93
C ALA A 371 -47.66 -29.44 -2.71
N HIS A 372 -47.47 -29.42 -4.04
CA HIS A 372 -47.55 -30.63 -4.85
C HIS A 372 -46.47 -31.66 -4.49
N LEU A 373 -45.22 -31.23 -4.26
CA LEU A 373 -44.13 -32.11 -3.86
C LEU A 373 -44.41 -32.80 -2.52
N ALA A 374 -45.05 -32.10 -1.58
CA ALA A 374 -45.47 -32.66 -0.29
C ALA A 374 -46.67 -33.61 -0.44
N GLU A 375 -47.72 -33.23 -1.17
CA GLU A 375 -48.96 -34.03 -1.34
C GLU A 375 -48.71 -35.31 -2.13
N ALA A 376 -47.96 -35.22 -3.23
CA ALA A 376 -47.64 -36.37 -4.08
C ALA A 376 -46.43 -37.18 -3.56
N LYS A 377 -45.80 -36.76 -2.45
CA LYS A 377 -44.55 -37.32 -1.91
C LYS A 377 -43.41 -37.41 -2.92
N HIS A 378 -43.43 -36.54 -3.93
CA HIS A 378 -42.37 -36.45 -4.92
C HIS A 378 -41.11 -35.80 -4.35
N ALA A 379 -41.17 -35.16 -3.17
CA ALA A 379 -40.01 -34.58 -2.50
C ALA A 379 -38.86 -35.58 -2.26
N ALA A 380 -39.18 -36.83 -1.90
CA ALA A 380 -38.20 -37.87 -1.60
C ALA A 380 -37.92 -38.82 -2.79
N LEU A 381 -38.69 -38.73 -3.87
CA LEU A 381 -38.57 -39.60 -5.04
C LEU A 381 -37.70 -38.92 -6.11
N LEU A 382 -36.38 -39.03 -5.93
CA LEU A 382 -35.42 -38.48 -6.88
C LEU A 382 -35.41 -39.29 -8.19
N PRO A 383 -35.27 -38.63 -9.36
CA PRO A 383 -35.14 -39.31 -10.64
C PRO A 383 -33.80 -40.04 -10.76
N ASP A 384 -33.70 -40.95 -11.74
CA ASP A 384 -32.49 -41.73 -12.00
C ASP A 384 -31.24 -40.86 -12.05
N ARG A 385 -30.13 -41.37 -11.50
CA ARG A 385 -28.84 -40.68 -11.40
C ARG A 385 -28.36 -40.03 -12.70
N ARG A 386 -28.63 -40.67 -13.83
CA ARG A 386 -28.27 -40.16 -15.16
C ARG A 386 -28.95 -38.83 -15.50
N THR A 387 -30.05 -38.50 -14.84
CA THR A 387 -30.84 -37.28 -15.10
C THR A 387 -30.19 -36.04 -14.49
N TRP A 388 -29.60 -36.18 -13.30
CA TRP A 388 -29.03 -35.06 -12.54
C TRP A 388 -27.50 -35.08 -12.48
N ASP A 389 -26.85 -36.22 -12.71
CA ASP A 389 -25.38 -36.33 -12.79
C ASP A 389 -24.87 -35.89 -14.18
N GLN A 390 -25.24 -34.67 -14.58
CA GLN A 390 -24.83 -34.05 -15.85
C GLN A 390 -23.82 -32.92 -15.58
N PRO A 391 -22.85 -32.67 -16.49
CA PRO A 391 -21.84 -31.62 -16.30
C PRO A 391 -22.42 -30.21 -16.15
N GLU A 392 -23.61 -29.95 -16.70
CA GLU A 392 -24.30 -28.67 -16.58
C GLU A 392 -24.63 -28.28 -15.12
N TYR A 393 -24.71 -29.24 -14.20
CA TYR A 393 -25.02 -29.00 -12.79
C TYR A 393 -23.78 -28.76 -11.92
N TYR A 394 -22.57 -28.72 -12.51
CA TYR A 394 -21.38 -28.22 -11.80
C TYR A 394 -21.47 -26.72 -11.53
N PHE A 395 -22.18 -25.99 -12.38
CA PHE A 395 -22.37 -24.56 -12.22
C PHE A 395 -23.51 -24.28 -11.23
N PRO A 396 -23.28 -23.47 -10.18
CA PRO A 396 -24.32 -23.08 -9.23
C PRO A 396 -25.54 -22.49 -9.93
N THR A 397 -26.73 -22.88 -9.48
CA THR A 397 -27.98 -22.27 -10.00
C THR A 397 -28.17 -20.85 -9.47
N TYR A 398 -27.64 -20.54 -8.28
CA TYR A 398 -27.66 -19.22 -7.66
C TYR A 398 -26.23 -18.77 -7.37
N GLU A 399 -25.96 -17.48 -7.51
CA GLU A 399 -24.71 -16.86 -7.07
C GLU A 399 -24.68 -16.81 -5.53
N ASN A 400 -23.51 -17.04 -4.93
CA ASN A 400 -23.28 -17.01 -3.47
C ASN A 400 -24.09 -18.04 -2.66
N ASP A 401 -24.11 -19.29 -3.14
CA ASP A 401 -24.90 -20.35 -2.53
C ASP A 401 -24.23 -20.96 -1.27
N SER A 402 -24.56 -20.40 -0.10
CA SER A 402 -24.04 -20.85 1.22
C SER A 402 -24.26 -22.34 1.51
N LEU A 403 -25.33 -22.94 0.97
CA LEU A 403 -25.58 -24.36 1.15
C LEU A 403 -24.53 -25.23 0.44
N LEU A 404 -23.99 -24.79 -0.70
CA LEU A 404 -22.95 -25.52 -1.42
C LEU A 404 -21.61 -25.48 -0.68
N CYS A 405 -21.31 -24.36 0.00
CA CYS A 405 -20.08 -24.16 0.78
C CYS A 405 -20.02 -25.03 2.04
N THR A 406 -21.16 -25.51 2.52
CA THR A 406 -21.30 -26.24 3.79
C THR A 406 -21.61 -27.72 3.59
N LEU A 407 -21.57 -28.23 2.35
CA LEU A 407 -21.69 -29.66 2.07
C LEU A 407 -20.43 -30.38 2.59
N SER A 408 -20.59 -31.27 3.56
CA SER A 408 -19.47 -32.04 4.09
C SER A 408 -18.89 -32.98 3.04
N ASP A 409 -17.57 -32.89 2.84
CA ASP A 409 -16.76 -34.00 2.37
C ASP A 409 -16.84 -35.07 3.46
N SER A 410 -17.74 -36.05 3.29
CA SER A 410 -17.65 -37.26 4.10
C SER A 410 -16.42 -38.03 3.61
N GLU A 411 -15.25 -37.62 4.12
CA GLU A 411 -13.98 -38.34 4.08
C GLU A 411 -14.18 -39.69 4.78
N GLY A 412 -14.69 -40.63 3.99
CA GLY A 412 -15.12 -41.95 4.44
C GLY A 412 -15.27 -42.92 3.29
N ASP A 413 -14.54 -42.73 2.19
CA ASP A 413 -14.15 -43.83 1.32
C ASP A 413 -12.89 -43.42 0.54
N LEU A 414 -11.76 -43.98 0.97
CA LEU A 414 -10.68 -44.33 0.07
C LEU A 414 -11.32 -45.14 -1.06
N SER A 415 -11.70 -44.48 -2.15
CA SER A 415 -12.15 -45.18 -3.34
C SER A 415 -11.04 -46.15 -3.71
N ALA A 416 -11.33 -47.45 -3.59
CA ALA A 416 -10.45 -48.51 -4.07
C ALA A 416 -9.99 -48.14 -5.49
N PRO A 417 -8.68 -48.28 -5.81
CA PRO A 417 -8.12 -47.81 -7.06
C PRO A 417 -8.73 -48.63 -8.20
N GLY A 418 -9.77 -48.11 -8.84
CA GLY A 418 -10.52 -48.86 -9.86
C GLY A 418 -11.81 -48.22 -10.37
N GLN A 419 -12.43 -47.25 -9.69
CA GLN A 419 -13.57 -46.51 -10.23
C GLN A 419 -13.20 -45.05 -10.53
N SER A 420 -12.40 -44.87 -11.59
CA SER A 420 -12.37 -43.58 -12.29
C SER A 420 -13.73 -43.39 -12.98
N ARG A 421 -14.71 -42.85 -12.24
CA ARG A 421 -15.91 -42.27 -12.85
C ARG A 421 -15.49 -40.93 -13.43
N GLY A 422 -15.42 -40.86 -14.76
CA GLY A 422 -14.83 -39.75 -15.50
C GLY A 422 -15.39 -38.39 -15.08
N VAL A 423 -14.56 -37.58 -14.41
CA VAL A 423 -14.80 -36.16 -14.25
C VAL A 423 -14.67 -35.53 -15.64
N THR A 424 -15.77 -35.04 -16.18
CA THR A 424 -15.77 -34.34 -17.47
C THR A 424 -15.20 -32.95 -17.25
N VAL A 425 -13.93 -32.76 -17.63
CA VAL A 425 -13.28 -31.45 -17.64
C VAL A 425 -13.86 -30.64 -18.80
N ILE A 426 -14.62 -29.60 -18.49
CA ILE A 426 -15.12 -28.64 -19.49
C ILE A 426 -14.01 -27.61 -19.69
N SER A 427 -13.31 -27.68 -20.83
CA SER A 427 -12.39 -26.63 -21.26
C SER A 427 -13.18 -25.40 -21.70
N GLU A 428 -12.68 -24.19 -21.43
CA GLU A 428 -13.26 -22.95 -21.96
C GLU A 428 -13.41 -22.99 -23.49
N ASP A 429 -14.51 -22.41 -23.99
CA ASP A 429 -14.83 -22.37 -25.41
C ASP A 429 -13.87 -21.42 -26.15
N THR A 430 -12.81 -21.98 -26.73
CA THR A 430 -11.77 -21.25 -27.45
C THR A 430 -12.21 -20.74 -28.82
N SER A 431 -13.45 -21.02 -29.24
CA SER A 431 -13.95 -20.71 -30.59
C SER A 431 -13.95 -19.20 -30.92
N GLN A 432 -14.04 -18.33 -29.91
CA GLN A 432 -14.12 -16.88 -30.10
C GLN A 432 -12.81 -16.12 -29.83
N LEU A 433 -11.70 -16.83 -29.56
CA LEU A 433 -10.40 -16.20 -29.29
C LEU A 433 -9.94 -15.29 -30.43
N GLN A 434 -10.26 -15.64 -31.68
CA GLN A 434 -9.87 -14.86 -32.85
C GLN A 434 -10.68 -13.56 -32.98
N ALA A 435 -11.96 -13.59 -32.60
CA ALA A 435 -12.81 -12.39 -32.55
C ALA A 435 -12.37 -11.45 -31.42
N LEU A 436 -12.10 -11.99 -30.23
CA LEU A 436 -11.57 -11.25 -29.08
C LEU A 436 -10.20 -10.62 -29.38
N ARG A 437 -9.33 -11.33 -30.11
CA ARG A 437 -8.04 -10.79 -30.56
C ARG A 437 -8.20 -9.64 -31.55
N GLN A 438 -9.21 -9.70 -32.44
CA GLN A 438 -9.48 -8.63 -33.41
C GLN A 438 -10.12 -7.40 -32.75
N SER A 439 -11.04 -7.59 -31.79
CA SER A 439 -11.66 -6.50 -31.04
C SER A 439 -10.83 -5.99 -29.86
N SER A 440 -9.64 -6.56 -29.65
CA SER A 440 -8.76 -6.16 -28.55
C SER A 440 -8.31 -4.71 -28.71
N VAL A 441 -8.46 -3.95 -27.63
CA VAL A 441 -8.03 -2.54 -27.53
C VAL A 441 -6.53 -2.39 -27.82
N LEU A 442 -5.75 -3.47 -27.63
CA LEU A 442 -4.33 -3.52 -28.00
C LEU A 442 -4.08 -3.20 -29.49
N ASN A 443 -4.98 -3.57 -30.39
CA ASN A 443 -4.83 -3.28 -31.82
C ASN A 443 -5.00 -1.78 -32.15
N GLN A 444 -5.67 -1.02 -31.28
CA GLN A 444 -5.81 0.44 -31.44
C GLN A 444 -4.59 1.21 -30.89
N LEU A 445 -3.75 0.54 -30.10
CA LEU A 445 -2.57 1.13 -29.45
C LEU A 445 -1.25 0.83 -30.18
N LEU A 446 -1.26 -0.04 -31.19
CA LEU A 446 -0.09 -0.32 -32.02
C LEU A 446 0.04 0.75 -33.13
N PRO A 447 1.18 1.44 -33.25
CA PRO A 447 1.44 2.37 -34.35
C PRO A 447 1.37 1.62 -35.68
N ARG A 448 0.64 2.16 -36.67
CA ARG A 448 0.58 1.60 -38.03
C ARG A 448 1.98 1.63 -38.67
N GLY A 449 2.70 0.53 -38.58
CA GLY A 449 4.05 0.45 -39.16
C GLY A 449 4.86 -0.79 -38.82
N TRP A 450 4.23 -1.95 -38.59
CA TRP A 450 4.98 -3.21 -38.52
C TRP A 450 4.18 -4.33 -39.19
N GLU A 451 4.26 -4.39 -40.52
CA GLU A 451 4.14 -5.65 -41.25
C GLU A 451 5.56 -6.20 -41.40
N GLY A 452 5.78 -7.38 -40.82
CA GLY A 452 7.02 -8.16 -40.90
C GLY A 452 6.75 -9.57 -40.39
#